data_AF-A0A099T5N9-F1
#
_entry.id   AF-A0A099T5N9-F1
#
_cell.length_a   1.000
_cell.length_b   1.000
_cell.length_c   1.000
_cell.angle_alpha   90.00
_cell.angle_beta   90.00
_cell.angle_gamma   90.00
#
_symmetry.space_group_name_H-M   'P 1'
#
loop_
_entity.id
_entity.type
_entity.pdbx_description
1 polymer ?
#
loop_
_entity_poly.entity_id
_entity_poly.type
_entity_poly.pdbx_seq_one_letter_code
_entity_poly.pdbx_strand_id
1 'polypeptide(L)'
;MVKDLLNKGAILQRDKCSYAIVPQTPAGIISPGELQRIVDVARKYGVEVLKFTSAQRIAIVGLKEEDLDNAWLELEMEPASAIGKCVRSIKVCPGTTFCKRAQQDAVSLGSIIDDKYHGVQLPSKFKMAVSGCMNSCSEPAVKDIGIMGTPRGYTVMVGGNAGIRPRLGDVISEGLNETEVLELIEKIIGIYKGYAKRYRIGRLIDDMGLDNFKKELGLI
;
A
#
# COMPACT_ATOMS: atom_id res chain seq x y z
N MET A 1 -9.83 7.45 -27.57
CA MET A 1 -8.93 6.36 -27.10
C MET A 1 -9.51 5.85 -25.80
N VAL A 2 -9.83 4.56 -25.72
CA VAL A 2 -10.25 3.91 -24.47
C VAL A 2 -9.09 4.02 -23.46
N LYS A 3 -9.40 4.40 -22.23
CA LYS A 3 -8.43 4.68 -21.15
C LYS A 3 -8.97 4.13 -19.83
N ASP A 4 -8.11 4.09 -18.82
CA ASP A 4 -8.53 3.84 -17.45
C ASP A 4 -9.63 4.83 -17.01
N LEU A 5 -10.64 4.33 -16.31
CA LEU A 5 -11.73 5.11 -15.74
C LEU A 5 -11.45 5.36 -14.26
N LEU A 6 -10.56 6.31 -13.98
CA LEU A 6 -10.06 6.59 -12.62
C LEU A 6 -11.17 6.97 -11.65
N ASN A 7 -12.20 7.68 -12.11
CA ASN A 7 -13.37 8.05 -11.32
C ASN A 7 -14.23 6.85 -10.90
N LYS A 8 -14.10 5.72 -11.60
CA LYS A 8 -14.79 4.45 -11.31
C LYS A 8 -13.87 3.39 -10.70
N GLY A 9 -12.63 3.74 -10.38
CA GLY A 9 -11.62 2.77 -9.92
C GLY A 9 -11.34 1.64 -10.93
N ALA A 10 -11.66 1.86 -12.21
CA ALA A 10 -11.61 0.83 -13.25
C ALA A 10 -10.37 0.98 -14.13
N ILE A 11 -9.65 -0.14 -14.29
CA ILE A 11 -8.39 -0.24 -15.01
C ILE A 11 -8.66 -0.95 -16.34
N LEU A 12 -8.35 -0.31 -17.46
CA LEU A 12 -8.57 -0.89 -18.78
C LEU A 12 -7.67 -2.13 -18.98
N GLN A 13 -8.25 -3.23 -19.44
CA GLN A 13 -7.51 -4.46 -19.68
C GLN A 13 -6.90 -4.53 -21.09
N ARG A 14 -6.07 -5.55 -21.32
CA ARG A 14 -5.28 -5.70 -22.55
C ARG A 14 -6.14 -5.82 -23.81
N ASP A 15 -7.34 -6.38 -23.68
CA ASP A 15 -8.33 -6.51 -24.75
C ASP A 15 -8.91 -5.16 -25.21
N LYS A 16 -8.71 -4.09 -24.42
CA LYS A 16 -9.25 -2.74 -24.62
C LYS A 16 -10.78 -2.65 -24.61
N CYS A 17 -11.45 -3.69 -24.11
CA CYS A 17 -12.90 -3.80 -24.07
C CYS A 17 -13.42 -4.08 -22.66
N SER A 18 -12.60 -4.72 -21.81
CA SER A 18 -12.95 -5.01 -20.43
C SER A 18 -12.11 -4.20 -19.44
N TYR A 19 -12.60 -4.16 -18.21
CA TYR A 19 -12.00 -3.46 -17.09
C TYR A 19 -11.74 -4.42 -15.93
N ALA A 20 -10.79 -4.02 -15.09
CA ALA A 20 -10.62 -4.61 -13.77
C ALA A 20 -10.92 -3.56 -12.69
N ILE A 21 -11.64 -3.99 -11.65
CA ILE A 21 -11.80 -3.23 -10.41
C ILE A 21 -11.10 -3.95 -9.27
N VAL A 22 -10.67 -3.20 -8.27
CA VAL A 22 -9.96 -3.74 -7.11
C VAL A 22 -10.61 -3.17 -5.85
N PRO A 23 -11.46 -3.93 -5.15
CA PRO A 23 -11.97 -3.53 -3.85
C PRO A 23 -10.83 -3.34 -2.85
N GLN A 24 -10.96 -2.32 -2.01
CA GLN A 24 -10.02 -2.04 -0.94
C GLN A 24 -10.17 -3.07 0.18
N THR A 25 -9.04 -3.56 0.66
CA THR A 25 -8.93 -4.56 1.74
C THR A 25 -7.81 -4.12 2.67
N PRO A 26 -8.10 -3.23 3.63
CA PRO A 26 -7.10 -2.72 4.57
C PRO A 26 -6.38 -3.86 5.30
N ALA A 27 -5.06 -3.72 5.46
CA ALA A 27 -4.18 -4.75 6.01
C ALA A 27 -4.25 -6.14 5.32
N GLY A 28 -4.89 -6.26 4.16
CA GLY A 28 -5.15 -7.55 3.51
C GLY A 28 -6.11 -8.45 4.28
N ILE A 29 -6.96 -7.86 5.13
CA ILE A 29 -7.96 -8.56 5.93
C ILE A 29 -9.32 -8.38 5.26
N ILE A 30 -10.08 -9.46 5.18
CA ILE A 30 -11.41 -9.49 4.60
C ILE A 30 -12.28 -10.45 5.40
N SER A 31 -13.53 -10.06 5.67
CA SER A 31 -14.51 -10.93 6.30
C SER A 31 -15.02 -11.99 5.31
N PRO A 32 -15.55 -13.13 5.79
CA PRO A 32 -16.20 -14.10 4.92
C PRO A 32 -17.35 -13.52 4.09
N GLY A 33 -18.10 -12.56 4.65
CA GLY A 33 -19.20 -11.89 3.95
C GLY A 33 -18.73 -11.00 2.80
N GLU A 34 -17.71 -10.18 3.02
CA GLU A 34 -17.09 -9.37 1.95
C GLU A 34 -16.48 -10.25 0.85
N LEU A 35 -15.81 -11.34 1.22
CA LEU A 35 -15.26 -12.28 0.25
C LEU A 35 -16.38 -12.96 -0.56
N GLN A 36 -17.50 -13.31 0.08
CA GLN A 36 -18.67 -13.86 -0.60
C GLN A 36 -19.25 -12.87 -1.61
N ARG A 37 -19.38 -11.57 -1.25
CA ARG A 37 -19.83 -10.53 -2.19
C ARG A 37 -18.92 -10.42 -3.42
N ILE A 38 -17.59 -10.48 -3.23
CA ILE A 38 -16.64 -10.50 -4.35
C ILE A 38 -16.91 -11.69 -5.28
N VAL A 39 -17.15 -12.89 -4.72
CA VAL A 39 -17.45 -14.10 -5.50
C VAL A 39 -18.79 -13.98 -6.23
N ASP A 40 -19.81 -13.42 -5.58
CA ASP A 40 -21.14 -13.27 -6.15
C ASP A 40 -21.14 -12.27 -7.31
N VAL A 41 -20.51 -11.11 -7.15
CA VAL A 41 -20.29 -10.13 -8.23
C VAL A 41 -19.51 -10.77 -9.38
N ALA A 42 -18.41 -11.48 -9.08
CA ALA A 42 -17.61 -12.14 -10.11
C ALA A 42 -18.43 -13.14 -10.95
N ARG A 43 -19.27 -13.95 -10.30
CA ARG A 43 -20.15 -14.90 -10.99
C ARG A 43 -21.25 -14.21 -11.79
N LYS A 44 -21.92 -13.21 -11.20
CA LYS A 44 -23.05 -12.50 -11.81
C LYS A 44 -22.66 -11.84 -13.13
N TYR A 45 -21.51 -11.17 -13.15
CA TYR A 45 -21.02 -10.47 -14.35
C TYR A 45 -20.14 -11.33 -15.26
N GLY A 46 -19.99 -12.62 -14.95
CA GLY A 46 -19.20 -13.55 -15.78
C GLY A 46 -17.76 -13.10 -15.99
N VAL A 47 -17.12 -12.57 -14.94
CA VAL A 47 -15.77 -12.01 -15.03
C VAL A 47 -14.76 -13.12 -15.38
N GLU A 48 -13.69 -12.76 -16.08
CA GLU A 48 -12.69 -13.72 -16.56
C GLU A 48 -11.91 -14.38 -15.43
N VAL A 49 -11.49 -13.58 -14.43
CA VAL A 49 -10.63 -14.07 -13.34
C VAL A 49 -10.68 -13.20 -12.10
N LEU A 50 -10.58 -13.85 -10.94
CA LEU A 50 -10.21 -13.22 -9.66
C LEU A 50 -8.71 -13.39 -9.41
N LYS A 51 -7.98 -12.28 -9.25
CA LYS A 51 -6.52 -12.30 -9.12
C LYS A 51 -6.04 -11.69 -7.80
N PHE A 52 -5.37 -12.50 -6.98
CA PHE A 52 -4.61 -11.97 -5.85
C PHE A 52 -3.45 -11.08 -6.33
N THR A 53 -3.34 -9.91 -5.71
CA THR A 53 -2.30 -8.93 -6.00
C THR A 53 -1.20 -8.99 -4.94
N SER A 54 0.00 -8.51 -5.28
CA SER A 54 1.11 -8.37 -4.31
C SER A 54 0.80 -7.41 -3.14
N ALA A 55 -0.28 -6.64 -3.25
CA ALA A 55 -0.76 -5.69 -2.25
C ALA A 55 -1.81 -6.30 -1.30
N GLN A 56 -1.97 -7.63 -1.29
CA GLN A 56 -2.94 -8.36 -0.45
C GLN A 56 -4.41 -8.03 -0.78
N ARG A 57 -4.70 -7.78 -2.06
CA ARG A 57 -6.06 -7.50 -2.56
C ARG A 57 -6.47 -8.48 -3.64
N ILE A 58 -7.77 -8.58 -3.91
CA ILE A 58 -8.34 -9.36 -5.02
C ILE A 58 -8.77 -8.38 -6.12
N ALA A 59 -8.22 -8.54 -7.32
CA ALA A 59 -8.68 -7.84 -8.52
C ALA A 59 -9.76 -8.67 -9.21
N ILE A 60 -10.85 -8.01 -9.61
CA ILE A 60 -11.96 -8.58 -10.36
C ILE A 60 -11.78 -8.14 -11.82
N VAL A 61 -11.43 -9.07 -12.71
CA VAL A 61 -10.97 -8.77 -14.08
C VAL A 61 -11.97 -9.29 -15.11
N GLY A 62 -12.35 -8.46 -16.08
CA GLY A 62 -13.22 -8.86 -17.19
C GLY A 62 -14.61 -8.21 -17.15
N LEU A 63 -14.78 -7.10 -16.42
CA LEU A 63 -16.04 -6.37 -16.36
C LEU A 63 -16.23 -5.50 -17.60
N LYS A 64 -17.47 -5.40 -18.10
CA LYS A 64 -17.84 -4.42 -19.12
C LYS A 64 -18.03 -3.05 -18.47
N GLU A 65 -17.87 -1.99 -19.26
CA GLU A 65 -18.02 -0.61 -18.78
C GLU A 65 -19.41 -0.33 -18.18
N GLU A 66 -20.45 -0.85 -18.82
CA GLU A 66 -21.86 -0.72 -18.43
C GLU A 66 -22.20 -1.40 -17.10
N ASP A 67 -21.42 -2.41 -16.71
CA ASP A 67 -21.63 -3.18 -15.48
C ASP A 67 -20.94 -2.57 -14.26
N LEU A 68 -19.99 -1.64 -14.45
CA LEU A 68 -19.10 -1.16 -13.39
C LEU A 68 -19.84 -0.53 -12.20
N ASP A 69 -20.85 0.29 -12.47
CA ASP A 69 -21.56 1.02 -11.41
C ASP A 69 -22.41 0.06 -10.56
N ASN A 70 -23.06 -0.91 -11.22
CA ASN A 70 -23.83 -1.94 -10.51
C ASN A 70 -22.91 -2.91 -9.74
N ALA A 71 -21.77 -3.28 -10.31
CA ALA A 71 -20.78 -4.11 -9.62
C ALA A 71 -20.29 -3.44 -8.33
N TRP A 72 -20.04 -2.13 -8.33
CA TRP A 72 -19.66 -1.39 -7.12
C TRP A 72 -20.79 -1.31 -6.09
N LEU A 73 -22.02 -1.05 -6.54
CA LEU A 73 -23.20 -1.04 -5.65
C LEU A 73 -23.38 -2.38 -4.93
N GLU A 74 -23.17 -3.49 -5.62
CA GLU A 74 -23.33 -4.84 -5.05
C GLU A 74 -22.14 -5.29 -4.21
N LEU A 75 -20.95 -4.77 -4.49
CA LEU A 75 -19.77 -5.04 -3.67
C LEU A 75 -19.89 -4.40 -2.28
N GLU A 76 -20.51 -3.21 -2.18
CA GLU A 76 -20.55 -2.40 -0.96
C GLU A 76 -19.13 -2.19 -0.37
N MET A 77 -18.17 -1.91 -1.25
CA MET A 77 -16.76 -1.73 -0.91
C MET A 77 -16.18 -0.54 -1.67
N GLU A 78 -15.16 0.09 -1.09
CA GLU A 78 -14.49 1.22 -1.71
C GLU A 78 -13.42 0.79 -2.72
N PRO A 79 -13.15 1.59 -3.78
CA PRO A 79 -12.09 1.31 -4.74
C PRO A 79 -10.70 1.49 -4.13
N ALA A 80 -9.82 0.52 -4.38
CA ALA A 80 -8.41 0.66 -4.02
C ALA A 80 -7.67 1.60 -4.99
N SER A 81 -6.67 2.32 -4.46
CA SER A 81 -5.70 3.08 -5.23
C SER A 81 -4.68 2.19 -5.95
N ALA A 82 -5.14 1.31 -6.84
CA ALA A 82 -4.32 0.29 -7.52
C ALA A 82 -3.34 0.87 -8.57
N ILE A 83 -3.72 1.99 -9.19
CA ILE A 83 -2.93 2.75 -10.18
C ILE A 83 -2.73 4.20 -9.74
N GLY A 84 -2.02 5.00 -10.54
CA GLY A 84 -1.77 6.42 -10.22
C GLY A 84 -0.50 6.71 -9.41
N LYS A 85 -0.29 8.00 -9.13
CA LYS A 85 0.85 8.56 -8.39
C LYS A 85 0.40 8.95 -6.98
N CYS A 86 0.17 7.93 -6.17
CA CYS A 86 -0.33 8.05 -4.82
C CYS A 86 0.25 6.95 -3.94
N VAL A 87 -0.07 6.98 -2.65
CA VAL A 87 0.06 5.83 -1.75
C VAL A 87 -0.89 4.74 -2.22
N ARG A 88 -0.31 3.68 -2.79
CA ARG A 88 -1.08 2.60 -3.40
C ARG A 88 -1.47 1.51 -2.41
N SER A 89 -0.55 1.13 -1.53
CA SER A 89 -0.72 -0.05 -0.68
C SER A 89 0.10 0.05 0.59
N ILE A 90 -0.51 -0.36 1.69
CA ILE A 90 0.12 -0.64 2.97
C ILE A 90 0.06 -2.17 3.13
N LYS A 91 1.19 -2.87 2.94
CA LYS A 91 1.25 -4.34 3.06
C LYS A 91 1.51 -4.71 4.51
N VAL A 92 0.72 -5.59 5.09
CA VAL A 92 0.72 -5.87 6.53
C VAL A 92 0.89 -7.36 6.78
N CYS A 93 1.75 -7.76 7.70
CA CYS A 93 1.80 -9.16 8.16
C CYS A 93 0.73 -9.41 9.23
N PRO A 94 0.46 -10.66 9.64
CA PRO A 94 -0.63 -10.93 10.58
C PRO A 94 -0.47 -10.36 12.01
N GLY A 95 0.61 -9.63 12.30
CA GLY A 95 0.84 -8.96 13.60
C GLY A 95 0.78 -9.88 14.82
N THR A 96 0.76 -9.27 16.01
CA THR A 96 0.41 -9.95 17.27
C THR A 96 -1.05 -10.39 17.30
N THR A 97 -1.88 -9.84 16.41
CA THR A 97 -3.29 -10.21 16.22
C THR A 97 -3.47 -11.68 15.86
N PHE A 98 -2.63 -12.23 14.98
CA PHE A 98 -2.80 -13.61 14.50
C PHE A 98 -1.51 -14.45 14.52
N CYS A 99 -0.32 -13.84 14.66
CA CYS A 99 0.95 -14.56 14.55
C CYS A 99 1.68 -14.66 15.90
N LYS A 100 1.92 -15.89 16.36
CA LYS A 100 2.69 -16.18 17.59
C LYS A 100 4.15 -15.70 17.61
N ARG A 101 4.71 -15.32 16.45
CA ARG A 101 6.11 -14.86 16.33
C ARG A 101 6.23 -13.34 16.37
N ALA A 102 5.12 -12.63 16.17
CA ALA A 102 5.14 -11.18 16.14
C ALA A 102 5.61 -10.62 17.49
N GLN A 103 6.42 -9.58 17.42
CA GLN A 103 6.94 -8.85 18.58
C GLN A 103 6.15 -7.55 18.80
N GLN A 104 5.52 -7.04 17.75
CA GLN A 104 4.73 -5.81 17.74
C GLN A 104 3.47 -5.98 16.89
N ASP A 105 2.44 -5.17 17.15
CA ASP A 105 1.21 -5.20 16.37
C ASP A 105 1.40 -4.58 14.99
N ALA A 106 1.20 -5.37 13.95
CA ALA A 106 1.28 -4.89 12.57
C ALA A 106 -0.09 -4.54 11.99
N VAL A 107 -1.15 -5.20 12.47
CA VAL A 107 -2.50 -5.06 11.92
C VAL A 107 -3.08 -3.71 12.31
N SER A 108 -3.08 -3.38 13.61
CA SER A 108 -3.64 -2.12 14.09
C SER A 108 -2.89 -0.92 13.50
N LEU A 109 -1.56 -0.89 13.63
CA LEU A 109 -0.72 0.16 13.05
C LEU A 109 -0.88 0.24 11.52
N GLY A 110 -0.90 -0.91 10.83
CA GLY A 110 -1.09 -0.98 9.39
C GLY A 110 -2.43 -0.40 8.92
N SER A 111 -3.52 -0.68 9.64
CA SER A 111 -4.85 -0.14 9.36
C SER A 111 -4.90 1.37 9.58
N ILE A 112 -4.33 1.89 10.69
CA ILE A 112 -4.26 3.34 10.95
C ILE A 112 -3.51 4.07 9.82
N ILE A 113 -2.41 3.49 9.33
CA ILE A 113 -1.66 4.04 8.21
C ILE A 113 -2.47 3.98 6.91
N ASP A 114 -3.18 2.87 6.64
CA ASP A 114 -4.00 2.72 5.44
C ASP A 114 -5.14 3.76 5.44
N ASP A 115 -5.87 3.91 6.56
CA ASP A 115 -6.95 4.89 6.71
C ASP A 115 -6.46 6.35 6.50
N LYS A 116 -5.27 6.69 7.02
CA LYS A 116 -4.74 8.06 6.92
C LYS A 116 -4.13 8.37 5.56
N TYR A 117 -3.50 7.39 4.90
CA TYR A 117 -2.62 7.67 3.77
C TYR A 117 -3.05 7.03 2.45
N HIS A 118 -3.95 6.04 2.42
CA HIS A 118 -4.40 5.44 1.16
C HIS A 118 -4.91 6.51 0.19
N GLY A 119 -4.46 6.43 -1.06
CA GLY A 119 -4.88 7.37 -2.11
C GLY A 119 -4.30 8.78 -2.03
N VAL A 120 -3.55 9.12 -0.97
CA VAL A 120 -2.84 10.40 -0.87
C VAL A 120 -1.91 10.59 -2.07
N GLN A 121 -2.12 11.67 -2.80
CA GLN A 121 -1.33 12.00 -4.00
C GLN A 121 0.11 12.35 -3.63
N LEU A 122 1.05 11.80 -4.41
CA LEU A 122 2.49 11.94 -4.21
C LEU A 122 3.21 12.08 -5.56
N PRO A 123 4.48 12.53 -5.60
CA PRO A 123 5.21 12.70 -6.86
C PRO A 123 5.34 11.44 -7.72
N SER A 124 5.27 10.25 -7.10
CA SER A 124 5.33 8.94 -7.76
C SER A 124 4.48 7.92 -7.01
N LYS A 125 4.34 6.70 -7.56
CA LYS A 125 3.70 5.58 -6.85
C LYS A 125 4.44 5.33 -5.54
N PHE A 126 3.72 5.10 -4.46
CA PHE A 126 4.29 4.94 -3.12
C PHE A 126 3.68 3.73 -2.44
N LYS A 127 4.50 2.95 -1.74
CA LYS A 127 4.10 1.73 -1.04
C LYS A 127 4.68 1.74 0.36
N MET A 128 3.89 1.31 1.32
CA MET A 128 4.33 1.13 2.70
C MET A 128 4.19 -0.34 3.08
N ALA A 129 4.86 -0.75 4.14
CA ALA A 129 4.59 -2.03 4.78
C ALA A 129 4.87 -2.02 6.28
N VAL A 130 4.13 -2.85 7.00
CA VAL A 130 4.29 -3.08 8.44
C VAL A 130 4.48 -4.58 8.67
N SER A 131 5.60 -4.96 9.27
CA SER A 131 5.88 -6.33 9.72
C SER A 131 6.07 -6.30 11.23
N GLY A 132 5.39 -7.18 11.98
CA GLY A 132 5.49 -7.23 13.44
C GLY A 132 6.76 -7.89 13.98
N CYS A 133 7.63 -8.45 13.14
CA CYS A 133 8.91 -9.04 13.53
C CYS A 133 9.89 -9.12 12.35
N MET A 134 11.13 -9.53 12.63
CA MET A 134 12.22 -9.65 11.66
C MET A 134 12.02 -10.73 10.57
N ASN A 135 11.00 -11.59 10.68
CA ASN A 135 10.64 -12.49 9.58
C ASN A 135 10.22 -11.74 8.31
N SER A 136 9.86 -10.45 8.42
CA SER A 136 9.72 -9.56 7.26
C SER A 136 8.66 -10.04 6.25
N CYS A 137 7.56 -10.65 6.70
CA CYS A 137 6.53 -11.23 5.81
C CYS A 137 5.84 -10.20 4.89
N SER A 138 5.83 -8.92 5.26
CA SER A 138 5.33 -7.82 4.40
C SER A 138 6.42 -7.13 3.57
N GLU A 139 7.67 -7.61 3.68
CA GLU A 139 8.85 -7.12 2.97
C GLU A 139 9.12 -5.61 3.17
N PRO A 140 9.13 -5.08 4.41
CA PRO A 140 9.29 -3.65 4.69
C PRO A 140 10.56 -3.04 4.08
N ALA A 141 11.67 -3.78 4.02
CA ALA A 141 12.94 -3.29 3.49
C ALA A 141 12.92 -2.90 2.00
N VAL A 142 11.90 -3.26 1.23
CA VAL A 142 11.79 -2.94 -0.21
C VAL A 142 10.57 -2.08 -0.55
N LYS A 143 9.96 -1.45 0.47
CA LYS A 143 8.88 -0.47 0.31
C LYS A 143 9.42 0.96 0.50
N ASP A 144 8.69 1.95 -0.01
CA ASP A 144 9.08 3.35 0.12
C ASP A 144 9.20 3.77 1.59
N ILE A 145 8.30 3.27 2.44
CA ILE A 145 8.44 3.24 3.91
C ILE A 145 8.22 1.81 4.39
N GLY A 146 9.15 1.30 5.18
CA GLY A 146 9.06 -0.02 5.81
C GLY A 146 9.08 0.10 7.33
N ILE A 147 8.17 -0.56 8.01
CA ILE A 147 8.13 -0.65 9.46
C ILE A 147 8.37 -2.10 9.87
N MET A 148 9.31 -2.32 10.78
CA MET A 148 9.66 -3.63 11.30
C MET A 148 9.60 -3.63 12.83
N GLY A 149 8.76 -4.48 13.39
CA GLY A 149 8.64 -4.70 14.82
C GLY A 149 9.84 -5.45 15.39
N THR A 150 10.25 -5.06 16.59
CA THR A 150 11.30 -5.65 17.40
C THR A 150 10.84 -5.73 18.85
N PRO A 151 11.53 -6.47 19.74
CA PRO A 151 11.22 -6.44 21.17
C PRO A 151 11.32 -5.04 21.81
N ARG A 152 12.04 -4.10 21.18
CA ARG A 152 12.27 -2.74 21.70
C ARG A 152 11.36 -1.67 21.07
N GLY A 153 10.37 -2.07 20.27
CA GLY A 153 9.54 -1.16 19.47
C GLY A 153 9.74 -1.36 17.98
N TYR A 154 9.46 -0.34 17.17
CA TYR A 154 9.52 -0.38 15.71
C TYR A 154 10.80 0.22 15.16
N THR A 155 11.30 -0.38 14.09
CA THR A 155 12.35 0.14 13.21
C THR A 155 11.71 0.67 11.94
N VAL A 156 12.04 1.91 11.57
CA VAL A 156 11.54 2.56 10.35
C VAL A 156 12.66 2.66 9.33
N MET A 157 12.36 2.16 8.13
CA MET A 157 13.19 2.23 6.94
C MET A 157 12.52 3.08 5.86
N VAL A 158 13.30 3.73 5.01
CA VAL A 158 12.79 4.58 3.93
C VAL A 158 13.60 4.41 2.64
N GLY A 159 12.96 4.59 1.49
CA GLY A 159 13.63 4.57 0.19
C GLY A 159 13.70 3.20 -0.49
N GLY A 160 13.10 2.16 0.09
CA GLY A 160 13.09 0.83 -0.50
C GLY A 160 12.29 0.75 -1.81
N ASN A 161 12.73 -0.14 -2.71
CA ASN A 161 12.08 -0.36 -4.01
C ASN A 161 12.35 -1.77 -4.54
N ALA A 162 11.30 -2.55 -4.80
CA ALA A 162 11.36 -3.80 -5.56
C ALA A 162 11.06 -3.61 -7.06
N GLY A 163 11.54 -2.52 -7.66
CA GLY A 163 11.35 -2.20 -9.08
C GLY A 163 12.50 -2.66 -9.97
N ILE A 164 12.58 -2.14 -11.20
CA ILE A 164 13.63 -2.45 -12.18
C ILE A 164 15.05 -2.22 -11.61
N ARG A 165 15.21 -1.18 -10.77
CA ARG A 165 16.41 -0.97 -9.96
C ARG A 165 16.06 -1.26 -8.50
N PRO A 166 16.34 -2.47 -7.99
CA PRO A 166 16.11 -2.79 -6.61
C PRO A 166 16.91 -1.86 -5.69
N ARG A 167 16.30 -1.43 -4.59
CA ARG A 167 16.93 -0.61 -3.56
C ARG A 167 16.42 -1.09 -2.20
N LEU A 168 17.34 -1.32 -1.26
CA LEU A 168 16.95 -1.54 0.14
C LEU A 168 16.65 -0.19 0.79
N GLY A 169 15.69 -0.17 1.71
CA GLY A 169 15.41 1.00 2.52
C GLY A 169 16.52 1.23 3.54
N ASP A 170 16.82 2.49 3.78
CA ASP A 170 17.78 2.92 4.81
C ASP A 170 17.09 2.97 6.16
N VAL A 171 17.69 2.38 7.19
CA VAL A 171 17.21 2.51 8.58
C VAL A 171 17.42 3.96 9.02
N ILE A 172 16.31 4.63 9.37
CA ILE A 172 16.33 6.03 9.80
C ILE A 172 16.06 6.20 11.28
N SER A 173 15.32 5.29 11.90
CA SER A 173 15.06 5.31 13.34
C SER A 173 14.70 3.91 13.85
N GLU A 174 15.01 3.64 15.11
CA GLU A 174 14.81 2.36 15.79
C GLU A 174 14.22 2.58 17.18
N GLY A 175 13.52 1.56 17.70
CA GLY A 175 12.98 1.58 19.06
C GLY A 175 11.77 2.50 19.25
N LEU A 176 11.09 2.85 18.16
CA LEU A 176 9.94 3.76 18.19
C LEU A 176 8.69 3.07 18.75
N ASN A 177 7.87 3.82 19.48
CA ASN A 177 6.49 3.43 19.77
C ASN A 177 5.56 3.76 18.58
N GLU A 178 4.29 3.35 18.67
CA GLU A 178 3.31 3.54 17.59
C GLU A 178 3.11 5.02 17.20
N THR A 179 2.97 5.90 18.19
CA THR A 179 2.79 7.35 17.98
C THR A 179 3.98 7.95 17.25
N GLU A 180 5.20 7.62 17.70
CA GLU A 180 6.44 8.11 17.07
C GLU A 180 6.59 7.64 15.62
N VAL A 181 6.17 6.40 15.32
CA VAL A 181 6.13 5.90 13.93
C VAL A 181 5.18 6.73 13.08
N LEU A 182 3.97 7.02 13.57
CA LEU A 182 2.96 7.79 12.83
C LEU A 182 3.42 9.23 12.57
N GLU A 183 4.03 9.88 13.56
CA GLU A 183 4.64 11.21 13.43
C GLU A 183 5.79 11.21 12.41
N LEU A 184 6.64 10.19 12.44
CA LEU A 184 7.75 10.07 11.50
C LEU A 184 7.25 9.87 10.07
N ILE A 185 6.23 9.04 9.85
CA ILE A 185 5.60 8.88 8.53
C ILE A 185 5.05 10.23 8.04
N GLU A 186 4.39 10.98 8.91
CA GLU A 186 3.82 12.28 8.55
C GLU A 186 4.90 13.25 8.05
N LYS A 187 6.04 13.33 8.76
CA LYS A 187 7.20 14.13 8.33
C LYS A 187 7.76 13.67 6.99
N ILE A 188 7.96 12.36 6.80
CA ILE A 188 8.47 11.78 5.54
C ILE A 188 7.54 12.13 4.37
N ILE A 189 6.24 11.95 4.55
CA ILE A 189 5.23 12.28 3.53
C ILE A 189 5.21 13.78 3.24
N GLY A 190 5.33 14.63 4.28
CA GLY A 190 5.42 16.08 4.13
C GLY A 190 6.60 16.51 3.25
N ILE A 191 7.81 16.03 3.55
CA ILE A 191 9.02 16.30 2.76
C ILE A 191 8.85 15.81 1.33
N TYR A 192 8.39 14.56 1.15
CA TYR A 192 8.27 13.98 -0.19
C TYR A 192 7.20 14.68 -1.04
N LYS A 193 6.10 15.16 -0.44
CA LYS A 193 5.10 15.99 -1.14
C LYS A 193 5.68 17.31 -1.64
N GLY A 194 6.57 17.93 -0.87
CA GLY A 194 7.21 19.21 -1.22
C GLY A 194 8.19 19.11 -2.39
N TYR A 195 8.59 17.91 -2.81
CA TYR A 195 9.62 17.73 -3.81
C TYR A 195 9.09 17.75 -5.25
N ALA A 196 9.63 18.65 -6.08
CA ALA A 196 9.14 18.89 -7.45
C ALA A 196 9.42 17.73 -8.42
N LYS A 197 10.50 16.97 -8.20
CA LYS A 197 10.91 15.88 -9.10
C LYS A 197 10.04 14.64 -8.90
N ARG A 198 9.50 14.09 -10.00
CA ARG A 198 8.54 12.98 -10.01
C ARG A 198 9.18 11.58 -9.99
N TYR A 199 10.20 11.36 -9.18
CA TYR A 199 10.79 10.03 -8.94
C TYR A 199 10.38 9.46 -7.59
N ARG A 200 10.69 8.18 -7.34
CA ARG A 200 10.44 7.50 -6.06
C ARG A 200 11.33 8.07 -4.95
N ILE A 201 10.88 7.98 -3.70
CA ILE A 201 11.60 8.55 -2.54
C ILE A 201 13.01 7.98 -2.35
N GLY A 202 13.27 6.73 -2.75
CA GLY A 202 14.65 6.20 -2.74
C GLY A 202 15.62 7.03 -3.57
N ARG A 203 15.19 7.47 -4.77
CA ARG A 203 16.01 8.35 -5.62
C ARG A 203 16.12 9.77 -5.04
N LEU A 204 15.10 10.23 -4.31
CA LEU A 204 15.20 11.49 -3.57
C LEU A 204 16.37 11.45 -2.60
N ILE A 205 16.41 10.39 -1.79
CA ILE A 205 17.44 10.17 -0.78
C ILE A 205 18.81 10.02 -1.44
N ASP A 206 18.90 9.31 -2.57
CA ASP A 206 20.16 9.17 -3.32
C ASP A 206 20.66 10.53 -3.87
N ASP A 207 19.77 11.39 -4.36
CA ASP A 207 20.11 12.71 -4.89
C ASP A 207 20.53 13.69 -3.77
N MET A 208 19.86 13.67 -2.60
CA MET A 208 20.12 14.64 -1.52
C MET A 208 21.12 14.17 -0.46
N GLY A 209 21.34 12.86 -0.35
CA GLY A 209 22.12 12.22 0.71
C GLY A 209 21.28 11.86 1.94
N LEU A 210 21.52 10.67 2.50
CA LEU A 210 20.78 10.16 3.66
C LEU A 210 20.89 11.06 4.90
N ASP A 211 22.07 11.60 5.18
CA ASP A 211 22.27 12.48 6.34
C ASP A 211 21.47 13.78 6.22
N ASN A 212 21.41 14.36 5.02
CA ASN A 212 20.59 15.55 4.79
C ASN A 212 19.10 15.23 4.93
N PHE A 213 18.66 14.07 4.44
CA PHE A 213 17.28 13.61 4.65
C PHE A 213 16.97 13.41 6.14
N LYS A 214 17.90 12.83 6.92
CA LYS A 214 17.75 12.68 8.38
C LYS A 214 17.71 14.02 9.11
N LYS A 215 18.50 15.02 8.68
CA LYS A 215 18.46 16.38 9.22
C LYS A 215 17.12 17.06 8.95
N GLU A 216 16.57 16.93 7.75
CA GLU A 216 15.23 17.47 7.43
C GLU A 216 14.12 16.83 8.29
N LEU A 217 14.30 15.57 8.70
CA LEU A 217 13.41 14.90 9.64
C LEU A 217 13.63 15.29 11.12
N GLY A 218 14.70 16.03 11.43
CA GLY A 218 15.10 16.39 12.78
C GLY A 218 15.62 15.20 13.59
N LEU A 219 16.23 14.20 12.94
CA LEU A 219 16.76 12.99 13.60
C LEU A 219 18.23 13.10 14.01
N ILE A 220 18.97 14.02 13.39
CA ILE A 220 20.39 14.32 13.65
C ILE A 220 20.68 15.81 13.46
#